data_AF-A0A0N8KE41-F1
#
_entry.id   AF-A0A0N8KE41-F1
#
_cell.length_a   1.000
_cell.length_b   1.000
_cell.length_c   1.000
_cell.angle_alpha   90.00
_cell.angle_beta   90.00
_cell.angle_gamma   90.00
#
_symmetry.space_group_name_H-M   'P 1'
#
loop_
_entity.id
_entity.type
_entity.pdbx_description
1 polymer ?
#
loop_
_entity_poly.entity_id
_entity_poly.type
_entity_poly.pdbx_seq_one_letter_code
_entity_poly.pdbx_strand_id
1 'polypeptide(L)' 'MKPLLRKVKLSIHPDGSGSFNINGYFHEWGNVADFGEQNGKFPKKMGIIELEDGTIKMYDPWRIQFVEEF' A
#
# COMPACT_ATOMS: atom_id res chain seq x y z
N MET A 1 -23.90 4.35 1.08
CA MET A 1 -23.15 3.14 0.68
C MET A 1 -21.68 3.48 0.73
N LYS A 2 -20.83 2.66 1.36
CA LYS A 2 -19.37 2.84 1.23
C LYS A 2 -18.99 2.60 -0.24
N PRO A 3 -18.15 3.43 -0.87
CA PRO A 3 -17.68 3.16 -2.22
C PRO A 3 -16.98 1.79 -2.26
N LEU A 4 -17.15 1.05 -3.35
CA LEU A 4 -16.46 -0.22 -3.54
C LEU A 4 -14.96 0.09 -3.69
N LEU A 5 -14.18 -0.23 -2.66
CA LEU A 5 -12.75 -0.01 -2.69
C LEU A 5 -12.09 -0.96 -3.69
N ARG A 6 -11.03 -0.49 -4.34
CA ARG A 6 -10.26 -1.31 -5.28
C ARG A 6 -9.53 -2.41 -4.50
N LYS A 7 -9.63 -3.66 -4.96
CA LYS A 7 -8.92 -4.78 -4.36
C LYS A 7 -7.45 -4.74 -4.77
N VAL A 8 -6.59 -5.10 -3.83
CA VAL A 8 -5.16 -5.25 -4.06
C VAL A 8 -4.66 -6.54 -3.45
N LYS A 9 -3.59 -7.09 -4.03
CA LYS A 9 -2.69 -7.99 -3.33
C LYS A 9 -1.40 -7.25 -2.99
N LEU A 10 -0.82 -7.56 -1.84
CA LEU A 10 0.41 -6.97 -1.36
C LEU A 10 1.52 -8.01 -1.32
N SER A 11 2.72 -7.61 -1.73
CA SER A 11 3.91 -8.43 -1.54
C SER A 11 4.20 -8.58 -0.04
N ILE A 12 4.54 -9.80 0.36
CA ILE A 12 5.03 -10.09 1.71
C ILE A 12 6.40 -9.44 1.97
N HIS A 13 7.16 -9.15 0.91
CA HIS A 13 8.51 -8.60 0.99
C HIS A 13 8.50 -7.06 0.92
N PRO A 14 9.30 -6.37 1.77
CA PRO A 14 9.37 -4.90 1.77
C PRO A 14 9.87 -4.27 0.45
N ASP A 15 10.69 -5.00 -0.30
CA ASP A 15 11.22 -4.57 -1.59
C ASP A 15 10.24 -4.79 -2.76
N GLY A 16 9.06 -5.37 -2.49
CA GLY A 16 8.05 -5.69 -3.50
C GLY A 16 8.36 -6.92 -4.35
N SER A 17 9.43 -7.65 -4.03
CA SER A 17 9.75 -8.90 -4.72
C SER A 17 8.81 -10.05 -4.32
N GLY A 18 8.90 -11.17 -5.02
CA GLY A 18 8.22 -12.42 -4.65
C GLY A 18 6.70 -12.39 -4.82
N SER A 19 6.01 -13.15 -3.97
CA SER A 19 4.58 -13.41 -4.10
C SER A 19 3.70 -12.36 -3.41
N PHE A 20 2.65 -11.94 -4.12
CA PHE A 20 1.63 -11.02 -3.65
C PHE A 20 0.47 -11.82 -3.05
N ASN A 21 0.55 -12.10 -1.74
CA ASN A 21 -0.33 -13.07 -1.07
C ASN A 21 -1.16 -12.47 0.07
N ILE A 22 -1.07 -11.15 0.30
CA ILE A 22 -1.85 -10.46 1.33
C ILE A 22 -2.96 -9.68 0.63
N ASN A 23 -4.21 -9.97 0.95
CA ASN A 23 -5.35 -9.24 0.42
C ASN A 23 -5.54 -7.90 1.13
N GLY A 24 -5.97 -6.89 0.39
CA GLY A 24 -6.35 -5.61 0.96
C GLY A 24 -7.22 -4.77 0.04
N TYR A 25 -7.66 -3.64 0.57
CA TYR A 25 -8.52 -2.67 -0.09
C TYR A 25 -7.81 -1.33 -0.15
N PHE A 26 -7.58 -0.84 -1.37
CA PHE A 26 -6.93 0.44 -1.62
C PHE A 26 -7.91 1.59 -1.40
N HIS A 27 -7.52 2.52 -0.53
CA HIS A 27 -8.25 3.77 -0.29
C HIS A 27 -7.74 4.87 -1.21
N GLU A 28 -6.51 5.32 -0.97
CA GLU A 28 -5.90 6.41 -1.72
C GLU A 28 -4.37 6.39 -1.60
N TRP A 29 -3.73 7.27 -2.36
CA TRP A 29 -2.30 7.52 -2.21
C TRP A 29 -2.08 8.65 -1.19
N GLY A 30 -1.36 8.36 -0.12
CA GLY A 30 -0.90 9.35 0.86
C GLY A 30 0.51 9.85 0.55
N ASN A 31 0.83 11.04 1.03
CA ASN A 31 2.20 11.54 1.07
C ASN A 31 2.74 11.34 2.49
N VAL A 32 3.87 10.64 2.62
CA VAL A 32 4.58 10.54 3.89
C VAL A 32 5.82 11.43 3.81
N ALA A 33 5.97 12.30 4.80
CA ALA A 33 7.24 12.97 5.04
C ALA A 33 8.22 11.91 5.56
N ASP A 34 9.20 11.54 4.73
CA ASP A 34 10.27 10.67 5.18
C ASP A 34 11.19 11.49 6.11
N PHE A 35 11.29 11.06 7.38
CA PHE A 35 12.14 11.72 8.39
C PHE A 35 13.56 11.12 8.43
N GLY A 36 13.99 10.48 7.34
CA GLY A 36 15.39 10.10 7.15
C GLY A 36 16.31 11.31 7.17
N GLU A 37 17.19 11.38 8.16
CA GLU A 37 18.30 12.33 8.22
C GLU A 37 19.18 12.18 6.97
N GLN A 38 19.48 13.32 6.35
CA GLN A 38 20.45 13.52 5.26
C GLN A 38 19.92 13.31 3.83
N ASN A 39 19.91 14.42 3.08
CA ASN A 39 19.82 14.55 1.62
C ASN A 39 18.42 14.48 0.99
N GLY A 40 17.79 15.66 0.86
CA GLY A 40 16.75 15.89 -0.15
C GLY A 40 15.41 15.24 0.13
N LYS A 41 14.55 15.97 0.86
CA LYS A 41 13.20 15.57 1.26
C LYS A 41 12.28 15.49 0.03
N PHE A 42 12.16 14.34 -0.60
CA PHE A 42 11.08 14.08 -1.55
C PHE A 42 9.94 13.40 -0.80
N PRO A 43 8.70 13.93 -0.85
CA PRO A 43 7.55 13.25 -0.26
C PRO A 43 7.41 11.88 -0.91
N LYS A 44 7.46 10.82 -0.11
CA LYS A 44 7.28 9.46 -0.61
C LYS A 44 5.78 9.19 -0.71
N LYS A 45 5.33 8.90 -1.92
CA LYS A 45 3.94 8.51 -2.17
C LYS A 45 3.74 7.06 -1.74
N MET A 46 2.80 6.81 -0.84
CA MET A 46 2.53 5.50 -0.23
C MET A 46 1.04 5.18 -0.39
N GLY A 47 0.69 3.92 -0.63
CA GLY A 47 -0.70 3.48 -0.73
C GLY A 47 -1.29 3.22 0.66
N ILE A 48 -2.45 3.82 0.96
CA ILE A 48 -3.20 3.55 2.18
C ILE A 48 -4.11 2.35 1.92
N ILE A 49 -3.86 1.25 2.61
CA ILE A 49 -4.52 -0.03 2.42
C ILE A 49 -5.18 -0.49 3.72
N GLU A 50 -6.45 -0.90 3.63
CA GLU A 50 -7.18 -1.61 4.68
C GLU A 50 -7.04 -3.12 4.43
N LEU A 51 -6.56 -3.85 5.44
CA LEU A 51 -6.43 -5.30 5.41
C LEU A 51 -7.75 -5.97 5.77
N GLU A 52 -7.87 -7.27 5.53
CA GLU A 52 -9.10 -8.05 5.80
C GLU A 52 -9.51 -8.05 7.29
N ASP A 53 -8.56 -7.81 8.20
CA ASP A 53 -8.83 -7.66 9.64
C ASP A 53 -9.29 -6.25 10.05
N GLY A 54 -9.43 -5.33 9.08
CA GLY A 54 -9.80 -3.92 9.29
C GLY A 54 -8.63 -3.01 9.64
N THR A 55 -7.40 -3.53 9.72
CA THR A 55 -6.21 -2.72 10.00
C THR A 55 -5.86 -1.84 8.81
N ILE A 56 -5.62 -0.55 9.03
CA ILE A 56 -5.16 0.39 8.01
C ILE A 56 -3.66 0.59 8.12
N LYS A 57 -2.93 0.36 7.02
CA LYS A 57 -1.47 0.52 6.92
C LYS A 57 -1.08 1.20 5.61
N MET A 58 0.13 1.74 5.59
CA MET A 58 0.73 2.32 4.39
C MET A 58 1.72 1.34 3.77
N TYR A 59 1.66 1.16 2.46
CA TYR A 59 2.56 0.30 1.69
C TYR A 59 3.24 1.08 0.58
N ASP A 60 4.48 0.73 0.29
CA ASP A 60 5.19 1.25 -0.85
C ASP A 60 4.47 0.91 -2.17
N PRO A 61 4.49 1.80 -3.19
CA PRO A 61 3.80 1.56 -4.45
C PRO A 61 4.19 0.23 -5.12
N TRP A 62 5.46 -0.16 -5.06
CA TRP A 62 5.97 -1.40 -5.65
C TRP A 62 5.52 -2.68 -4.91
N ARG A 63 4.97 -2.55 -3.70
CA ARG A 63 4.39 -3.67 -2.98
C ARG A 63 2.92 -3.91 -3.30
N ILE A 64 2.30 -3.06 -4.13
CA ILE A 64 0.84 -3.07 -4.36
C ILE A 64 0.54 -3.55 -5.79
N GLN A 65 -0.26 -4.61 -5.90
CA GLN A 65 -0.80 -5.09 -7.17
C GLN A 65 -2.32 -4.96 -7.15
N PHE A 66 -2.89 -4.19 -8.09
CA PHE A 66 -4.34 -4.11 -8.27
C PHE A 66 -4.87 -5.38 -8.92
N VAL A 67 -5.98 -5.88 -8.40
CA VAL A 67 -6.63 -7.12 -8.86
C VAL A 67 -8.14 -6.94 -8.90
N GLU A 68 -8.82 -7.73 -9.72
CA GLU A 68 -10.30 -7.75 -9.78
C GLU A 68 -10.90 -8.67 -8.69
N GLU A 69 -10.14 -9.71 -8.32
CA GLU A 69 -10.51 -10.77 -7.37
C GLU A 69 -9.32 -11.16 -6.49
N PHE A 70 -9.60 -11.82 -5.36
CA PHE A 70 -8.60 -12.32 -4.42
C PHE A 70 -8.19 -13.76 -4.73
#